data_AF-A0A7W8LRB7-F1
#
_entry.id   AF-A0A7W8LRB7-F1
#
_cell.length_a   1.000
_cell.length_b   1.000
_cell.length_c   1.000
_cell.angle_alpha   90.00
_cell.angle_beta   90.00
_cell.angle_gamma   90.00
#
_symmetry.space_group_name_H-M   'P 1'
#
loop_
_entity.id
_entity.type
_entity.pdbx_description
1 polymer ?
#
loop_
_entity_poly.entity_id
_entity_poly.type
_entity_poly.pdbx_seq_one_letter_code
_entity_poly.pdbx_strand_id
1 'polypeptide(L)'
;MTKQVTLDAEFLRRALGQDGERADVEVTPGVLPPDFPVTLPDLPGLRVLGGVRSVPPGWTFAYPGVTQTVEPVRFQWRAFLDVPAPQGQVTAALLGHFAGEGWQESQLFQRVFVEAARSEWMGTSREPPRTLGVQARQRGEVTQVELTVADTDSGQVEHLRGRSPHPRLHDHFEAPLPTLTLPEGWRGQMQSGQGGPIRSQTWTLLPSLAPTPGPLALLPHLLPQLEDQG
;
A
#
# COMPACT_ATOMS: atom_id res chain seq x y z
N MET A 1 12.80 4.40 38.00
CA MET A 1 13.14 5.37 36.93
C MET A 1 12.14 5.19 35.80
N THR A 2 11.19 6.11 35.70
CA THR A 2 10.10 6.10 34.72
C THR A 2 10.64 6.64 33.41
N LYS A 3 10.75 5.80 32.37
CA LYS A 3 11.09 6.25 31.01
C LYS A 3 9.91 7.05 30.47
N GLN A 4 10.06 8.36 30.47
CA GLN A 4 9.13 9.28 29.82
C GLN A 4 9.26 9.07 28.31
N VAL A 5 8.23 8.45 27.70
CA VAL A 5 8.15 8.30 26.24
C VAL A 5 7.68 9.64 25.69
N THR A 6 8.63 10.44 25.19
CA THR A 6 8.32 11.68 24.47
C THR A 6 7.77 11.29 23.10
N LEU A 7 6.45 11.30 22.94
CA LEU A 7 5.82 11.13 21.63
C LEU A 7 6.08 12.37 20.79
N ASP A 8 6.58 12.17 19.57
CA ASP A 8 6.89 13.23 18.62
C ASP A 8 5.61 14.01 18.27
N ALA A 9 5.63 15.33 18.43
CA ALA A 9 4.51 16.21 18.10
C ALA A 9 4.14 16.12 16.60
N GLU A 10 5.07 15.70 15.74
CA GLU A 10 4.83 15.46 14.32
C GLU A 10 4.04 14.15 14.07
N PHE A 11 4.24 13.12 14.90
CA PHE A 11 3.45 11.88 14.86
C PHE A 11 1.99 12.16 15.24
N LEU A 12 1.76 12.96 16.29
CA LEU A 12 0.42 13.40 16.69
C LEU A 12 -0.25 14.25 15.60
N ARG A 13 0.50 15.16 14.95
CA ARG A 13 -0.02 15.99 13.84
C ARG A 13 -0.40 15.17 12.60
N ARG A 14 0.37 14.12 12.27
CA ARG A 14 0.09 13.23 11.13
C ARG A 14 -1.00 12.21 11.44
N ALA A 15 -1.19 11.85 12.71
CA ALA A 15 -2.22 10.90 13.13
C ALA A 15 -3.62 11.52 13.25
N LEU A 16 -3.73 12.81 13.63
CA LEU A 16 -5.01 13.38 14.06
C LEU A 16 -5.80 14.20 13.01
N GLY A 17 -5.19 14.61 11.89
CA GLY A 17 -5.88 15.51 10.94
C GLY A 17 -6.15 16.90 11.56
N GLN A 18 -6.17 17.96 10.76
CA GLN A 18 -6.17 19.33 11.32
C GLN A 18 -7.52 19.86 11.80
N ASP A 19 -8.63 19.13 11.67
CA ASP A 19 -9.95 19.66 12.02
C ASP A 19 -10.77 18.67 12.87
N GLY A 20 -10.94 19.03 14.14
CA GLY A 20 -12.17 18.86 14.95
C GLY A 20 -12.79 17.48 15.10
N GLU A 21 -12.66 16.94 16.32
CA GLU A 21 -13.53 15.90 16.93
C GLU A 21 -13.92 14.70 16.07
N ARG A 22 -13.22 13.57 16.23
CA ARG A 22 -13.82 12.26 15.97
C ARG A 22 -13.48 11.27 17.06
N ALA A 23 -14.52 10.69 17.64
CA ALA A 23 -14.46 9.58 18.59
C ALA A 23 -13.87 8.28 17.99
N ASP A 24 -13.45 8.31 16.72
CA ASP A 24 -13.24 7.11 15.91
C ASP A 24 -11.77 6.89 15.51
N VAL A 25 -10.83 7.53 16.21
CA VAL A 25 -9.38 7.32 16.02
C VAL A 25 -8.74 6.88 17.33
N GLU A 26 -8.19 5.66 17.33
CA GLU A 26 -7.44 5.08 18.43
C GLU A 26 -5.96 4.99 18.04
N VAL A 27 -5.08 5.58 18.85
CA VAL A 27 -3.63 5.55 18.65
C VAL A 27 -2.99 4.72 19.75
N THR A 28 -2.20 3.72 19.38
CA THR A 28 -1.57 2.76 20.29
C THR A 28 -0.04 2.82 20.15
N PRO A 29 0.67 3.65 20.94
CA PRO A 29 2.13 3.74 20.87
C PRO A 29 2.81 2.47 21.37
N GLY A 30 3.83 2.00 20.66
CA GLY A 30 4.67 0.86 21.04
C GLY A 30 3.98 -0.52 20.93
N VAL A 31 2.69 -0.57 20.60
CA VAL A 31 1.91 -1.79 20.43
C VAL A 31 0.99 -1.66 19.23
N LEU A 32 0.43 -2.77 18.76
CA LEU A 32 -0.62 -2.73 17.75
C LEU A 32 -1.98 -2.41 18.39
N PRO A 33 -2.95 -1.89 17.62
CA PRO A 33 -4.35 -1.89 18.03
C PRO A 33 -4.79 -3.31 18.43
N PRO A 34 -5.61 -3.48 19.48
CA PRO A 34 -5.96 -4.79 20.01
C PRO A 34 -6.73 -5.67 19.00
N ASP A 35 -7.37 -5.06 18.02
CA ASP A 35 -8.13 -5.70 16.94
C ASP A 35 -7.39 -5.64 15.58
N PHE A 36 -6.07 -5.40 15.58
CA PHE A 36 -5.30 -5.34 14.34
C PHE A 36 -5.46 -6.64 13.54
N PRO A 37 -5.91 -6.57 12.28
CA PRO A 37 -6.49 -7.71 11.56
C PRO A 37 -5.47 -8.68 10.93
N VAL A 38 -4.18 -8.50 11.19
CA VAL A 38 -3.10 -9.36 10.67
C VAL A 38 -2.12 -9.72 11.76
N THR A 39 -1.55 -10.92 11.67
CA THR A 39 -0.44 -11.31 12.53
C THR A 39 0.86 -10.75 11.94
N LEU A 40 1.82 -10.40 12.79
CA LEU A 40 3.16 -10.06 12.33
C LEU A 40 4.05 -11.32 12.36
N PRO A 41 4.89 -11.56 11.34
CA PRO A 41 5.87 -12.62 11.40
C PRO A 41 6.93 -12.35 12.47
N ASP A 42 7.52 -13.42 13.01
CA ASP A 42 8.66 -13.34 13.90
C ASP A 42 9.92 -12.99 13.09
N LEU A 43 10.18 -11.69 12.94
CA LEU A 43 11.37 -11.16 12.29
C LEU A 43 12.40 -10.77 13.35
N PRO A 44 13.67 -11.21 13.23
CA PRO A 44 14.71 -10.88 14.20
C PRO A 44 14.83 -9.38 14.44
N GLY A 45 14.65 -8.96 15.69
CA GLY A 45 14.77 -7.56 16.09
C GLY A 45 13.63 -6.65 15.62
N LEU A 46 12.51 -7.21 15.13
CA LEU A 46 11.31 -6.43 14.79
C LEU A 46 10.83 -5.62 15.99
N ARG A 47 10.62 -4.34 15.75
CA ARG A 47 10.11 -3.39 16.73
C ARG A 47 8.84 -2.74 16.22
N VAL A 48 7.75 -2.90 16.97
CA VAL A 48 6.50 -2.16 16.76
C VAL A 48 6.68 -0.75 17.33
N LEU A 49 6.57 0.27 16.49
CA LEU A 49 6.61 1.67 16.91
C LEU A 49 5.24 2.14 17.41
N GLY A 50 4.18 1.55 16.87
CA GLY A 50 2.80 1.76 17.28
C GLY A 50 1.84 1.49 16.14
N GLY A 51 0.55 1.69 16.40
CA GLY A 51 -0.46 1.69 15.37
C GLY A 51 -1.55 2.73 15.57
N VAL A 52 -2.37 2.84 14.55
CA VAL A 52 -3.53 3.71 14.51
C VAL A 52 -4.68 2.88 13.98
N ARG A 53 -5.81 2.91 14.67
CA ARG A 53 -7.09 2.47 14.16
C ARG A 53 -7.93 3.71 13.92
N SER A 54 -8.57 3.78 12.77
CA SER A 54 -9.38 4.92 12.37
C SER A 54 -10.59 4.45 11.58
N VAL A 55 -11.68 5.19 11.68
CA VAL A 55 -12.86 5.02 10.82
C VAL A 55 -12.87 6.15 9.77
N PRO A 56 -13.12 5.85 8.49
CA PRO A 56 -13.27 6.88 7.46
C PRO A 56 -14.37 7.88 7.85
N PRO A 57 -14.30 9.13 7.35
CA PRO A 57 -15.37 10.10 7.52
C PRO A 57 -16.74 9.48 7.17
N GLY A 58 -17.67 9.47 8.13
CA GLY A 58 -19.07 9.20 7.84
C GLY A 58 -19.62 10.29 6.92
N TRP A 59 -20.48 9.91 5.98
CA TRP A 59 -21.17 10.87 5.12
C TRP A 59 -22.53 11.19 5.73
N THR A 60 -22.79 12.48 5.93
CA THR A 60 -24.13 12.96 6.28
C THR A 60 -24.74 13.60 5.04
N PHE A 61 -25.85 13.03 4.58
CA PHE A 61 -26.64 13.56 3.48
C PHE A 61 -27.79 14.38 4.07
N ALA A 62 -27.86 15.65 3.71
CA ALA A 62 -28.96 16.53 4.10
C ALA A 62 -29.96 16.62 2.94
N TYR A 63 -31.21 16.25 3.23
CA TYR A 63 -32.36 16.38 2.34
C TYR A 63 -33.39 17.35 2.95
N PRO A 64 -34.29 17.97 2.15
CA PRO A 64 -35.36 18.80 2.70
C PRO A 64 -36.22 18.01 3.71
N GLY A 65 -36.12 18.36 4.99
CA GLY A 65 -36.88 17.73 6.08
C GLY A 65 -36.28 16.44 6.66
N VAL A 66 -35.14 15.95 6.15
CA VAL A 66 -34.48 14.73 6.67
C VAL A 66 -32.96 14.88 6.60
N THR A 67 -32.28 14.59 7.72
CA THR A 67 -30.84 14.35 7.74
C THR A 67 -30.61 12.85 7.82
N GLN A 68 -29.88 12.29 6.86
CA GLN A 68 -29.46 10.89 6.87
C GLN A 68 -27.96 10.81 7.12
N THR A 69 -27.58 10.27 8.27
CA THR A 69 -26.18 9.92 8.57
C THR A 69 -25.96 8.46 8.20
N VAL A 70 -24.98 8.20 7.34
CA VAL A 70 -24.52 6.84 7.08
C VAL A 70 -23.37 6.55 8.02
N GLU A 71 -23.59 5.68 9.00
CA GLU A 71 -22.51 5.24 9.89
C GLU A 71 -21.41 4.54 9.07
N PRO A 72 -20.14 4.94 9.27
CA PRO A 72 -19.04 4.27 8.60
C PRO A 72 -18.78 2.89 9.25
N VAL A 73 -19.11 1.82 8.54
CA VAL A 73 -18.95 0.42 9.00
C VAL A 73 -17.54 -0.14 8.71
N ARG A 74 -16.64 0.66 8.12
CA ARG A 74 -15.34 0.18 7.64
C ARG A 74 -14.23 0.74 8.52
N PHE A 75 -13.37 -0.13 9.04
CA PHE A 75 -12.20 0.31 9.78
C PHE A 75 -10.98 0.35 8.89
N GLN A 76 -10.04 1.22 9.24
CA GLN A 76 -8.69 1.24 8.71
C GLN A 76 -7.70 1.16 9.87
N TRP A 77 -6.73 0.29 9.74
CA TRP A 77 -5.62 0.14 10.67
C TRP A 77 -4.31 0.46 9.97
N ARG A 78 -3.41 1.11 10.69
CA ARG A 78 -2.03 1.34 10.29
C ARG A 78 -1.10 0.83 11.38
N ALA A 79 -0.02 0.18 10.99
CA ALA A 79 1.05 -0.22 11.90
C ALA A 79 2.40 0.23 11.36
N PHE A 80 3.26 0.71 12.26
CA PHE A 80 4.59 1.21 11.93
C PHE A 80 5.63 0.32 12.60
N LEU A 81 6.53 -0.25 11.80
CA LEU A 81 7.52 -1.23 12.24
C LEU A 81 8.92 -0.79 11.81
N ASP A 82 9.90 -1.13 12.64
CA ASP A 82 11.33 -1.08 12.30
C ASP A 82 11.89 -2.51 12.36
N VAL A 83 12.63 -2.93 11.33
CA VAL A 83 13.26 -4.26 11.25
C VAL A 83 14.74 -4.11 10.87
N PRO A 84 15.70 -4.57 11.68
CA PRO A 84 17.14 -4.45 11.42
C PRO A 84 17.62 -5.49 10.38
N ALA A 85 17.10 -5.39 9.16
CA ALA A 85 17.47 -6.24 8.04
C ALA A 85 17.30 -5.49 6.71
N PRO A 86 17.93 -5.95 5.61
CA PRO A 86 17.77 -5.36 4.28
C PRO A 86 16.32 -5.41 3.79
N GLN A 87 15.85 -4.32 3.15
CA GLN A 87 14.47 -4.17 2.67
C GLN A 87 13.98 -5.37 1.86
N GLY A 88 14.78 -5.89 0.93
CA GLY A 88 14.39 -7.05 0.12
C GLY A 88 14.07 -8.30 0.94
N GLN A 89 14.83 -8.55 2.01
CA GLN A 89 14.60 -9.69 2.91
C GLN A 89 13.34 -9.48 3.75
N VAL A 90 13.16 -8.27 4.29
CA VAL A 90 12.00 -7.91 5.11
C VAL A 90 10.72 -8.00 4.29
N THR A 91 10.70 -7.41 3.10
CA THR A 91 9.55 -7.49 2.20
C THR A 91 9.25 -8.94 1.84
N ALA A 92 10.25 -9.72 1.41
CA ALA A 92 10.03 -11.13 1.05
C ALA A 92 9.44 -11.95 2.20
N ALA A 93 9.92 -11.76 3.43
CA ALA A 93 9.42 -12.46 4.60
C ALA A 93 7.98 -12.06 4.97
N LEU A 94 7.66 -10.76 4.92
CA LEU A 94 6.29 -10.27 5.14
C LEU A 94 5.33 -10.84 4.09
N LEU A 95 5.70 -10.81 2.82
CA LEU A 95 4.86 -11.33 1.74
C LEU A 95 4.63 -12.83 1.84
N GLY A 96 5.68 -13.60 2.17
CA GLY A 96 5.56 -15.03 2.43
C GLY A 96 4.62 -15.32 3.60
N HIS A 97 4.71 -14.54 4.68
CA HIS A 97 3.81 -14.67 5.83
C HIS A 97 2.35 -14.38 5.46
N PHE A 98 2.06 -13.24 4.82
CA PHE A 98 0.70 -12.87 4.45
C PHE A 98 0.11 -13.83 3.40
N ALA A 99 0.92 -14.33 2.47
CA ALA A 99 0.47 -15.39 1.56
C ALA A 99 0.06 -16.66 2.33
N GLY A 100 0.81 -17.03 3.38
CA GLY A 100 0.46 -18.12 4.29
C GLY A 100 -0.83 -17.89 5.08
N GLU A 101 -1.18 -16.64 5.37
CA GLU A 101 -2.46 -16.25 5.99
C GLU A 101 -3.63 -16.15 4.98
N GLY A 102 -3.39 -16.47 3.70
CA GLY A 102 -4.42 -16.47 2.66
C GLY A 102 -4.64 -15.13 1.95
N TRP A 103 -3.77 -14.14 2.20
CA TRP A 103 -3.77 -12.90 1.42
C TRP A 103 -3.32 -13.18 -0.01
N GLN A 104 -4.05 -12.62 -0.97
CA GLN A 104 -3.73 -12.75 -2.38
C GLN A 104 -3.23 -11.42 -2.92
N GLU A 105 -2.12 -11.46 -3.63
CA GLU A 105 -1.60 -10.29 -4.32
C GLU A 105 -2.70 -9.68 -5.21
N SER A 106 -2.85 -8.37 -5.10
CA SER A 106 -3.89 -7.61 -5.77
C SER A 106 -3.26 -6.57 -6.67
N GLN A 107 -3.89 -6.35 -7.81
CA GLN A 107 -3.40 -5.43 -8.82
C GLN A 107 -4.56 -4.53 -9.25
N LEU A 108 -4.52 -3.25 -8.84
CA LEU A 108 -5.44 -2.22 -9.35
C LEU A 108 -5.30 -2.08 -10.87
N PHE A 109 -4.09 -2.29 -11.39
CA PHE A 109 -3.73 -2.24 -12.80
C PHE A 109 -2.62 -3.26 -13.07
N GLN A 110 -2.52 -3.78 -14.30
CA GLN A 110 -1.33 -4.55 -14.72
C GLN A 110 -0.08 -3.71 -14.45
N ARG A 111 0.88 -4.29 -13.72
CA ARG A 111 2.16 -3.68 -13.40
C ARG A 111 3.04 -3.62 -14.65
N VAL A 112 3.17 -2.43 -15.23
CA VAL A 112 4.09 -2.15 -16.33
C VAL A 112 5.52 -1.99 -15.83
N PHE A 113 5.72 -1.58 -14.57
CA PHE A 113 7.03 -1.50 -13.96
C PHE A 113 7.17 -2.50 -12.79
N VAL A 114 8.27 -3.24 -12.77
CA VAL A 114 8.66 -4.15 -11.68
C VAL A 114 9.88 -3.56 -10.99
N GLU A 115 9.74 -3.17 -9.72
CA GLU A 115 10.86 -2.67 -8.92
C GLU A 115 11.78 -3.83 -8.52
N ALA A 116 13.10 -3.68 -8.73
CA ALA A 116 14.09 -4.65 -8.26
C ALA A 116 14.03 -4.89 -6.74
N ALA A 117 13.71 -3.85 -5.98
CA ALA A 117 13.38 -3.94 -4.57
C ALA A 117 11.95 -3.46 -4.35
N ARG A 118 10.99 -4.39 -4.27
CA ARG A 118 9.57 -4.08 -4.07
C ARG A 118 9.39 -3.23 -2.82
N SER A 119 9.19 -1.92 -3.02
CA SER A 119 8.93 -0.98 -1.95
C SER A 119 7.45 -0.96 -1.56
N GLU A 120 6.59 -1.44 -2.47
CA GLU A 120 5.14 -1.48 -2.27
C GLU A 120 4.50 -2.81 -2.73
N TRP A 121 3.64 -3.33 -1.87
CA TRP A 121 2.79 -4.47 -2.14
C TRP A 121 1.37 -4.20 -1.68
N MET A 122 0.41 -4.76 -2.40
CA MET A 122 -1.00 -4.73 -2.00
C MET A 122 -1.58 -6.13 -2.16
N GLY A 123 -2.34 -6.57 -1.16
CA GLY A 123 -3.10 -7.80 -1.19
C GLY A 123 -4.52 -7.62 -0.74
N THR A 124 -5.32 -8.66 -0.96
CA THR A 124 -6.71 -8.73 -0.54
C THR A 124 -7.01 -10.04 0.18
N SER A 125 -7.90 -9.97 1.16
CA SER A 125 -8.56 -11.13 1.77
C SER A 125 -10.04 -11.13 1.39
N ARG A 126 -10.64 -12.34 1.28
CA ARG A 126 -12.05 -12.51 0.91
C ARG A 126 -13.00 -12.49 2.10
N GLU A 127 -12.60 -13.11 3.20
CA GLU A 127 -13.45 -13.33 4.36
C GLU A 127 -12.64 -13.10 5.65
N PRO A 128 -12.85 -11.95 6.33
CA PRO A 128 -13.63 -10.79 5.88
C PRO A 128 -12.96 -10.06 4.69
N PRO A 129 -13.74 -9.34 3.86
CA PRO A 129 -13.21 -8.60 2.71
C PRO A 129 -12.33 -7.43 3.16
N ARG A 130 -11.04 -7.51 2.85
CA ARG A 130 -10.03 -6.53 3.29
C ARG A 130 -8.97 -6.28 2.22
N THR A 131 -8.35 -5.11 2.28
CA THR A 131 -7.08 -4.82 1.59
C THR A 131 -5.95 -4.70 2.60
N LEU A 132 -4.74 -5.11 2.21
CA LEU A 132 -3.50 -4.92 2.96
C LEU A 132 -2.48 -4.27 2.05
N GLY A 133 -2.06 -3.06 2.38
CA GLY A 133 -0.91 -2.37 1.80
C GLY A 133 0.33 -2.56 2.67
N VAL A 134 1.45 -2.87 2.03
CA VAL A 134 2.78 -2.95 2.66
C VAL A 134 3.68 -1.96 1.95
N GLN A 135 4.18 -0.96 2.69
CA GLN A 135 5.19 -0.04 2.19
C GLN A 135 6.46 -0.21 3.02
N ALA A 136 7.59 -0.43 2.35
CA ALA A 136 8.88 -0.65 2.99
C ALA A 136 9.93 0.30 2.42
N ARG A 137 10.75 0.87 3.30
CA ARG A 137 11.90 1.70 2.92
C ARG A 137 13.12 1.39 3.78
N GLN A 138 14.29 1.32 3.18
CA GLN A 138 15.55 1.21 3.92
C GLN A 138 15.97 2.57 4.51
N ARG A 139 16.41 2.60 5.77
CA ARG A 139 17.02 3.76 6.45
C ARG A 139 18.23 3.32 7.26
N GLY A 140 19.43 3.50 6.71
CA GLY A 140 20.66 2.97 7.32
C GLY A 140 20.58 1.44 7.39
N GLU A 141 20.77 0.88 8.57
CA GLU A 141 20.72 -0.58 8.81
C GLU A 141 19.31 -1.11 9.09
N VAL A 142 18.29 -0.24 9.12
CA VAL A 142 16.92 -0.59 9.49
C VAL A 142 15.99 -0.42 8.28
N THR A 143 15.14 -1.40 8.03
CA THR A 143 13.98 -1.26 7.15
C THR A 143 12.78 -0.77 7.96
N GLN A 144 12.19 0.32 7.53
CA GLN A 144 10.95 0.85 8.10
C GLN A 144 9.79 0.34 7.26
N VAL A 145 8.76 -0.20 7.93
CA VAL A 145 7.57 -0.76 7.28
C VAL A 145 6.32 -0.05 7.80
N GLU A 146 5.48 0.38 6.86
CA GLU A 146 4.11 0.79 7.12
C GLU A 146 3.17 -0.28 6.57
N LEU A 147 2.35 -0.85 7.45
CA LEU A 147 1.26 -1.75 7.08
C LEU A 147 -0.04 -0.95 7.15
N THR A 148 -0.86 -1.02 6.12
CA THR A 148 -2.21 -0.45 6.12
C THR A 148 -3.21 -1.55 5.81
N VAL A 149 -4.11 -1.85 6.75
CA VAL A 149 -5.24 -2.76 6.51
C VAL A 149 -6.52 -1.95 6.49
N ALA A 150 -7.40 -2.22 5.54
CA ALA A 150 -8.71 -1.58 5.49
C ALA A 150 -9.80 -2.59 5.20
N ASP A 151 -10.92 -2.47 5.91
CA ASP A 151 -12.14 -3.14 5.53
C ASP A 151 -12.64 -2.59 4.19
N THR A 152 -13.13 -3.49 3.35
CA THR A 152 -13.68 -3.13 2.04
C THR A 152 -14.89 -4.01 1.73
N ASP A 153 -15.55 -3.79 0.60
CA ASP A 153 -16.59 -4.69 0.12
C ASP A 153 -16.03 -5.80 -0.78
N SER A 154 -16.79 -6.90 -0.87
CA SER A 154 -16.44 -8.05 -1.71
C SER A 154 -16.35 -7.68 -3.19
N GLY A 155 -17.13 -6.71 -3.67
CA GLY A 155 -17.06 -6.19 -5.03
C GLY A 155 -15.69 -5.60 -5.35
N GLN A 156 -15.17 -4.79 -4.44
CA GLN A 156 -13.82 -4.22 -4.52
C GLN A 156 -12.74 -5.30 -4.45
N VAL A 157 -12.87 -6.30 -3.58
CA VAL A 157 -11.92 -7.45 -3.52
C VAL A 157 -11.87 -8.19 -4.85
N GLU A 158 -13.02 -8.51 -5.44
CA GLU A 158 -13.06 -9.22 -6.72
C GLU A 158 -12.55 -8.34 -7.87
N HIS A 159 -12.81 -7.02 -7.86
CA HIS A 159 -12.24 -6.09 -8.82
C HIS A 159 -10.70 -6.06 -8.75
N LEU A 160 -10.15 -5.92 -7.54
CA LEU A 160 -8.71 -5.90 -7.27
C LEU A 160 -7.99 -7.21 -7.60
N ARG A 161 -8.73 -8.33 -7.61
CA ARG A 161 -8.24 -9.64 -8.04
C ARG A 161 -8.40 -9.89 -9.54
N GLY A 162 -8.92 -8.93 -10.30
CA GLY A 162 -9.23 -9.08 -11.72
C GLY A 162 -10.38 -10.07 -12.01
N ARG A 163 -11.20 -10.39 -10.99
CA ARG A 163 -12.30 -11.36 -11.07
C ARG A 163 -13.68 -10.72 -11.19
N SER A 164 -13.77 -9.39 -11.08
CA SER A 164 -14.99 -8.66 -11.40
C SER A 164 -14.99 -8.38 -12.90
N PRO A 165 -15.85 -9.04 -13.70
CA PRO A 165 -15.99 -8.70 -15.09
C PRO A 165 -16.71 -7.36 -15.13
N HIS A 166 -16.00 -6.27 -15.42
CA HIS A 166 -16.69 -5.21 -16.14
C HIS A 166 -17.20 -5.84 -17.44
N PRO A 167 -18.49 -5.70 -17.77
CA PRO A 167 -18.99 -6.26 -19.01
C PRO A 167 -18.32 -5.49 -20.16
N ARG A 168 -17.64 -6.24 -21.03
CA ARG A 168 -17.06 -5.89 -22.35
C ARG A 168 -15.60 -5.45 -22.34
N LEU A 169 -14.72 -6.44 -22.27
CA LEU A 169 -13.61 -6.48 -23.24
C LEU A 169 -14.04 -7.48 -24.34
N HIS A 170 -13.93 -7.06 -25.59
CA HIS A 170 -14.50 -7.73 -26.76
C HIS A 170 -13.48 -7.89 -27.90
N ASP A 171 -12.20 -7.56 -27.70
CA ASP A 171 -11.28 -7.39 -28.84
C ASP A 171 -9.79 -7.59 -28.48
N HIS A 172 -8.97 -7.81 -29.52
CA HIS A 172 -7.54 -8.09 -29.54
C HIS A 172 -6.61 -7.03 -28.90
N PHE A 173 -7.14 -5.96 -28.30
CA PHE A 173 -6.40 -4.93 -27.56
C PHE A 173 -6.09 -5.30 -26.09
N GLU A 174 -6.32 -6.56 -25.72
CA GLU A 174 -6.04 -7.14 -24.40
C GLU A 174 -4.56 -7.52 -24.18
N ALA A 175 -3.67 -7.24 -25.12
CA ALA A 175 -2.25 -7.52 -24.97
C ALA A 175 -1.70 -6.84 -23.70
N PRO A 176 -0.93 -7.57 -22.86
CA PRO A 176 -0.27 -6.97 -21.71
C PRO A 176 0.67 -5.87 -22.20
N LEU A 177 0.66 -4.73 -21.51
CA LEU A 177 1.67 -3.70 -21.75
C LEU A 177 3.06 -4.28 -21.45
N PRO A 178 4.12 -3.89 -22.17
CA PRO A 178 5.47 -4.38 -21.93
C PRO A 178 5.85 -4.14 -20.48
N THR A 179 6.40 -5.15 -19.83
CA THR A 179 6.80 -5.09 -18.43
C THR A 179 8.27 -4.72 -18.33
N LEU A 180 8.58 -3.60 -17.68
CA LEU A 180 9.91 -3.05 -17.52
C LEU A 180 10.38 -3.22 -16.08
N THR A 181 11.54 -3.81 -15.90
CA THR A 181 12.21 -3.91 -14.60
C THR A 181 12.99 -2.63 -14.34
N LEU A 182 12.69 -1.96 -13.23
CA LEU A 182 13.42 -0.79 -12.76
C LEU A 182 14.69 -1.24 -12.01
N PRO A 183 15.83 -0.57 -12.25
CA PRO A 183 17.03 -0.83 -11.48
C PRO A 183 16.85 -0.46 -10.00
N GLU A 184 17.73 -0.98 -9.15
CA GLU A 184 17.76 -0.64 -7.73
C GLU A 184 17.82 0.88 -7.52
N GLY A 185 17.08 1.36 -6.51
CA GLY A 185 17.00 2.79 -6.19
C GLY A 185 15.96 3.56 -6.99
N TRP A 186 15.19 2.92 -7.88
CA TRP A 186 14.07 3.53 -8.59
C TRP A 186 12.74 2.88 -8.26
N ARG A 187 11.68 3.68 -8.23
CA ARG A 187 10.29 3.24 -8.06
C ARG A 187 9.37 3.87 -9.10
N GLY A 188 8.34 3.15 -9.48
CA GLY A 188 7.32 3.64 -10.41
C GLY A 188 6.04 4.00 -9.66
N GLN A 189 5.56 5.23 -9.82
CA GLN A 189 4.25 5.64 -9.32
C GLN A 189 3.30 5.91 -10.48
N MET A 190 2.25 5.09 -10.64
CA MET A 190 1.24 5.34 -11.65
C MET A 190 0.47 6.63 -11.33
N GLN A 191 0.44 7.55 -12.28
CA GLN A 191 -0.30 8.81 -12.16
C GLN A 191 -1.71 8.68 -12.73
N SER A 192 -1.82 8.05 -13.89
CA SER A 192 -3.08 7.88 -14.59
C SER A 192 -3.01 6.67 -15.52
N GLY A 193 -4.18 6.17 -15.92
CA GLY A 193 -4.30 5.17 -16.95
C GLY A 193 -5.62 5.30 -17.68
N GLN A 194 -5.62 4.96 -18.97
CA GLN A 194 -6.82 4.90 -19.79
C GLN A 194 -6.99 3.45 -20.27
N GLY A 195 -8.15 2.86 -19.95
CA GLY A 195 -8.57 1.53 -20.44
C GLY A 195 -9.43 1.60 -21.72
N GLY A 196 -9.33 2.70 -22.47
CA GLY A 196 -10.08 2.92 -23.71
C GLY A 196 -9.45 2.22 -24.92
N PRO A 197 -9.84 2.59 -26.15
CA PRO A 197 -9.34 1.98 -27.39
C PRO A 197 -7.82 2.11 -27.56
N ILE A 198 -7.22 3.14 -26.95
CA ILE A 198 -5.78 3.28 -26.78
C ILE A 198 -5.50 3.09 -25.29
N ARG A 199 -4.83 1.99 -24.97
CA ARG A 199 -4.41 1.69 -23.62
C ARG A 199 -3.13 2.46 -23.32
N SER A 200 -3.19 3.36 -22.35
CA SER A 200 -2.03 4.11 -21.89
C SER A 200 -1.96 4.08 -20.38
N GLN A 201 -0.74 4.02 -19.85
CA GLN A 201 -0.48 4.23 -18.44
C GLN A 201 0.64 5.24 -18.33
N THR A 202 0.42 6.28 -17.53
CA THR A 202 1.44 7.27 -17.22
C THR A 202 2.02 6.97 -15.86
N TRP A 203 3.34 6.83 -15.81
CA TRP A 203 4.09 6.54 -14.59
C TRP A 203 5.10 7.64 -14.34
N THR A 204 5.23 8.05 -13.07
CA THR A 204 6.33 8.87 -12.59
C THR A 204 7.40 7.96 -12.02
N LEU A 205 8.62 8.09 -12.54
CA LEU A 205 9.79 7.40 -12.01
C LEU A 205 10.40 8.25 -10.91
N LEU A 206 10.38 7.74 -9.68
CA LEU A 206 10.89 8.43 -8.51
C LEU A 206 12.14 7.72 -8.00
N PRO A 207 13.16 8.47 -7.54
CA PRO A 207 14.26 7.88 -6.78
C PRO A 207 13.73 7.37 -5.43
N SER A 208 14.14 6.16 -5.05
CA SER A 208 13.80 5.53 -3.77
C SER A 208 14.74 5.99 -2.64
N LEU A 209 15.99 6.36 -2.94
CA LEU A 209 16.99 6.85 -1.97
C LEU A 209 18.04 7.78 -2.63
N ALA A 210 18.40 8.90 -1.99
CA ALA A 210 19.54 9.70 -2.41
C ALA A 210 20.88 9.02 -2.01
N PRO A 211 21.93 9.05 -2.86
CA PRO A 211 21.99 9.59 -4.21
C PRO A 211 21.65 8.50 -5.25
N THR A 212 20.50 8.61 -5.89
CA THR A 212 20.17 7.80 -7.07
C THR A 212 20.90 8.40 -8.29
N PRO A 213 21.44 7.59 -9.21
CA PRO A 213 21.94 8.11 -10.48
C PRO A 213 20.84 8.91 -11.19
N GLY A 214 21.22 9.97 -11.92
CA GLY A 214 20.25 10.87 -12.56
C GLY A 214 19.32 10.17 -13.54
N PRO A 215 18.20 10.80 -13.96
CA PRO A 215 17.18 10.18 -14.82
C PRO A 215 17.73 9.58 -16.12
N LEU A 216 18.85 10.10 -16.62
CA LEU A 216 19.54 9.59 -17.81
C LEU A 216 20.09 8.16 -17.65
N ALA A 217 20.31 7.69 -16.42
CA ALA A 217 20.77 6.33 -16.13
C ALA A 217 19.68 5.26 -16.31
N LEU A 218 18.41 5.67 -16.44
CA LEU A 218 17.29 4.75 -16.69
C LEU A 218 17.21 4.33 -18.16
N LEU A 219 17.55 5.21 -19.10
CA LEU A 219 17.41 4.92 -20.53
C LEU A 219 18.22 3.67 -20.96
N PRO A 220 19.50 3.52 -20.57
CA PRO A 220 20.26 2.30 -20.87
C PRO A 220 19.69 1.02 -20.25
N HIS A 221 18.91 1.13 -19.16
CA HIS A 221 18.24 -0.02 -18.54
C HIS A 221 16.91 -0.35 -19.21
N LEU A 222 16.11 0.65 -19.61
CA LEU A 222 14.75 0.45 -20.10
C LEU A 222 14.70 0.19 -21.61
N LEU A 223 15.58 0.80 -22.40
CA LEU A 223 15.58 0.67 -23.87
C LEU A 223 15.75 -0.78 -24.34
N PRO A 224 16.73 -1.57 -23.84
CA PRO A 224 16.87 -2.97 -24.27
C PRO A 224 15.62 -3.81 -23.94
N GLN A 225 15.00 -3.54 -22.80
CA GLN A 225 13.78 -4.25 -22.39
C GLN A 225 12.57 -3.93 -23.27
N LEU A 226 12.48 -2.70 -23.79
CA LEU A 226 11.45 -2.33 -24.75
C LEU A 226 11.72 -3.00 -26.11
N GLU A 227 12.96 -2.95 -26.60
CA GLU A 227 13.37 -3.58 -27.86
C GLU A 227 13.10 -5.09 -27.86
N ASP A 228 13.36 -5.78 -26.73
CA ASP A 228 13.09 -7.21 -26.55
C ASP A 228 11.58 -7.55 -26.55
N GLN A 229 10.71 -6.57 -26.26
CA GLN A 229 9.27 -6.76 -26.11
C GLN A 229 8.44 -6.30 -27.33
N GLY A 230 9.08 -5.70 -28.35
CA GLY A 230 8.47 -5.28 -29.62
C GLY A 230 7.76 -3.94 -29.57
#